data_AF-A0A0K1IUS4-F1
#
_entry.id   AF-A0A0K1IUS4-F1
#
_cell.length_a   1.000
_cell.length_b   1.000
_cell.length_c   1.000
_cell.angle_alpha   90.00
_cell.angle_beta   90.00
_cell.angle_gamma   90.00
#
_symmetry.space_group_name_H-M   'P 1'
#
loop_
_entity.id
_entity.type
_entity.pdbx_description
1 polymer ?
#
loop_
_entity_poly.entity_id
_entity_poly.type
_entity_poly.pdbx_seq_one_letter_code
_entity_poly.pdbx_strand_id
1 'polypeptide(L)' 'MRILFQMYHAGELHDLGIIEDGEVVENIEEGFEDWIRMELSHHTTPGLDDAGGILETYEGPNLIAKRVDE' A
#
# COMPACT_ATOMS: atom_id res chain seq x y z
N MET A 1 -3.04 -6.91 10.86
CA MET A 1 -1.67 -6.34 10.67
C MET A 1 -1.81 -5.08 9.83
N ARG A 2 -1.15 -3.97 10.21
CA ARG A 2 -1.26 -2.71 9.45
C ARG A 2 -0.11 -2.55 8.47
N ILE A 3 -0.44 -2.18 7.24
CA ILE A 3 0.52 -1.86 6.18
C ILE A 3 0.31 -0.42 5.76
N LEU A 4 1.36 0.39 5.87
CA LEU A 4 1.39 1.76 5.33
C LEU A 4 2.02 1.73 3.94
N PHE A 5 1.31 2.28 2.97
CA PHE A 5 1.81 2.53 1.62
C PHE A 5 2.41 3.93 1.55
N GLN A 6 3.63 4.04 1.02
CA GLN A 6 4.32 5.29 0.81
C GLN A 6 4.84 5.38 -0.62
N MET A 7 4.78 6.57 -1.22
CA MET A 7 5.39 6.86 -2.50
C MET A 7 6.66 7.70 -2.30
N TYR A 8 7.75 7.32 -2.94
CA TYR A 8 8.92 8.18 -3.07
C TYR A 8 8.77 9.07 -4.30
N HIS A 9 8.64 10.37 -4.08
CA HIS A 9 8.48 11.36 -5.14
C HIS A 9 9.23 12.65 -4.80
N ALA A 10 9.88 13.26 -5.79
CA ALA A 10 10.63 14.52 -5.64
C ALA A 10 11.70 14.55 -4.52
N GLY A 11 12.22 13.39 -4.09
CA GLY A 11 13.20 13.29 -3.02
C GLY A 11 12.60 13.08 -1.62
N GLU A 12 11.27 12.98 -1.52
CA GLU A 12 10.54 12.83 -0.26
C GLU A 12 9.66 11.57 -0.29
N LEU A 13 9.41 11.01 0.90
CA LEU A 13 8.44 9.93 1.10
C LEU A 13 7.10 10.53 1.49
N HIS A 14 6.05 10.17 0.75
CA HIS A 14 4.68 10.60 0.99
C HIS A 14 3.84 9.40 1.40
N ASP A 15 3.13 9.53 2.51
CA ASP A 15 2.19 8.51 2.98
C ASP A 15 0.92 8.57 2.12
N LEU A 16 0.49 7.41 1.60
CA LEU A 16 -0.70 7.29 0.76
C LEU A 16 -1.91 6.83 1.56
N GLY A 17 -1.71 5.81 2.41
CA GLY A 17 -2.78 5.26 3.24
C GLY A 17 -2.40 3.95 3.91
N ILE A 18 -3.30 3.46 4.76
CA ILE A 18 -3.10 2.27 5.59
C ILE A 18 -4.16 1.23 5.30
N ILE A 19 -3.69 -0.01 5.17
CA ILE A 19 -4.52 -1.20 5.04
C ILE A 19 -4.35 -2.06 6.28
N GLU A 20 -5.47 -2.56 6.80
CA GLU A 20 -5.52 -3.52 7.91
C GLU A 20 -6.43 -4.68 7.51
N ASP A 21 -5.88 -5.89 7.54
CA ASP A 21 -6.63 -7.15 7.36
C ASP A 21 -7.54 -7.17 6.12
N GLY A 22 -7.03 -6.66 4.99
CA GLY A 22 -7.77 -6.65 3.72
C GLY A 22 -8.54 -5.37 3.44
N GLU A 23 -8.62 -4.45 4.40
CA GLU A 23 -9.49 -3.27 4.34
C GLU A 23 -8.67 -1.97 4.43
N VAL A 24 -9.06 -0.95 3.67
CA VAL A 24 -8.46 0.39 3.79
C VAL A 24 -9.03 1.04 5.07
N VAL A 25 -8.16 1.28 6.05
CA VAL A 25 -8.55 1.88 7.33
C VAL A 25 -8.19 3.36 7.42
N GLU A 26 -7.24 3.82 6.61
CA GLU A 26 -6.85 5.23 6.54
C GLU A 26 -6.52 5.63 5.10
N ASN A 27 -7.20 6.66 4.61
CA ASN A 27 -6.89 7.33 3.34
C ASN A 27 -6.18 8.65 3.65
N ILE A 28 -4.86 8.70 3.46
CA ILE A 28 -4.05 9.89 3.74
C ILE A 28 -4.01 10.79 2.50
N GLU A 29 -3.85 10.18 1.32
CA GLU A 29 -3.92 10.84 0.02
C GLU A 29 -5.28 10.61 -0.64
N GLU A 30 -5.83 11.67 -1.24
CA GLU A 30 -7.09 11.59 -1.98
C GLU A 30 -6.93 10.63 -3.18
N GLY A 31 -7.83 9.65 -3.27
CA GLY A 31 -7.80 8.63 -4.34
C GLY A 31 -6.92 7.41 -4.06
N PHE A 32 -6.30 7.30 -2.88
CA PHE A 32 -5.54 6.09 -2.49
C PHE A 32 -6.38 4.82 -2.61
N GLU A 33 -7.61 4.83 -2.10
CA GLU A 33 -8.52 3.68 -2.15
C GLU A 33 -8.87 3.27 -3.59
N ASP A 34 -9.11 4.23 -4.49
CA ASP A 34 -9.38 3.93 -5.90
C ASP A 34 -8.13 3.39 -6.61
N TRP A 35 -6.97 3.97 -6.31
CA TRP A 35 -5.69 3.54 -6.85
C TRP A 35 -5.33 2.11 -6.40
N ILE A 36 -5.46 1.79 -5.12
CA ILE A 36 -5.16 0.45 -4.62
C ILE A 36 -6.14 -0.57 -5.21
N ARG A 37 -7.44 -0.25 -5.31
CA ARG A 37 -8.43 -1.11 -5.97
C ARG A 37 -8.07 -1.37 -7.44
N MET A 38 -7.57 -0.35 -8.15
CA MET A 38 -7.10 -0.49 -9.52
C MET A 38 -5.88 -1.42 -9.60
N GLU A 39 -4.86 -1.21 -8.78
CA GLU A 39 -3.65 -2.05 -8.78
C GLU A 39 -3.97 -3.52 -8.47
N LEU A 40 -4.88 -3.77 -7.53
CA LEU A 40 -5.33 -5.13 -7.17
C LEU A 40 -6.16 -5.82 -8.24
N SER A 41 -6.73 -5.06 -9.18
CA SER A 41 -7.43 -5.65 -10.32
C SER A 41 -6.48 -6.36 -11.28
N HIS A 42 -5.17 -6.10 -11.18
CA HIS A 42 -4.17 -6.80 -11.96
C HIS A 42 -3.94 -8.21 -11.39
N HIS A 43 -4.02 -9.21 -12.26
CA HIS A 43 -3.83 -10.63 -11.92
C HIS A 43 -2.46 -10.98 -11.30
N THR A 44 -1.49 -10.07 -11.37
CA THR A 44 -0.14 -10.23 -10.80
C THR A 44 0.00 -9.60 -9.42
N THR A 45 -1.00 -8.84 -8.96
CA THR A 45 -0.95 -8.14 -7.69
C THR A 45 -1.45 -9.06 -6.57
N PRO A 46 -0.75 -9.15 -5.43
CA PRO A 46 -1.20 -9.91 -4.27
C PRO A 46 -2.53 -9.37 -3.72
N GLY A 47 -3.34 -10.24 -3.12
CA GLY A 47 -4.57 -9.84 -2.43
C GLY A 47 -4.28 -8.97 -1.20
N LEU A 48 -5.25 -8.16 -0.76
CA LEU A 48 -5.10 -7.32 0.44
C LEU A 48 -4.98 -8.12 1.75
N ASP A 49 -5.46 -9.35 1.73
CA ASP A 49 -5.31 -10.32 2.80
C ASP A 49 -3.93 -11.02 2.77
N ASP A 50 -3.22 -10.99 1.64
CA ASP A 50 -1.85 -11.48 1.52
C ASP A 50 -0.83 -10.40 1.84
N ALA A 51 -0.76 -10.12 3.12
CA ALA A 51 0.10 -9.08 3.66
C ALA A 51 1.60 -9.34 3.41
N GLY A 52 2.01 -10.60 3.27
CA GLY A 52 3.38 -10.98 2.90
C GLY A 52 3.68 -10.65 1.43
N GLY A 53 2.78 -11.06 0.53
CA GLY A 53 2.89 -10.73 -0.90
C GLY A 53 2.91 -9.23 -1.15
N ILE A 54 2.10 -8.45 -0.42
CA ILE A 54 2.09 -6.98 -0.50
C ILE A 54 3.46 -6.39 -0.16
N LEU A 55 4.06 -6.80 0.96
CA LEU A 55 5.36 -6.30 1.38
C LEU A 55 6.46 -6.63 0.36
N GLU A 56 6.46 -7.82 -0.23
CA GLU A 56 7.42 -8.18 -1.27
C GLU A 56 7.20 -7.45 -2.59
N THR A 57 5.94 -7.31 -3.02
CA THR A 57 5.59 -6.72 -4.33
C THR A 57 5.84 -5.22 -4.38
N TYR A 58 5.52 -4.55 -3.27
CA TYR A 58 5.55 -3.09 -3.18
C TYR A 58 6.79 -2.58 -2.46
N GLU A 59 7.88 -3.34 -2.37
CA GLU A 59 9.19 -2.85 -1.92
C GLU A 59 10.04 -2.43 -3.13
N GLY A 60 9.68 -1.31 -3.74
CA GLY A 60 10.28 -0.79 -4.97
C GLY A 60 10.90 0.60 -4.82
N PRO A 61 11.56 1.12 -5.88
CA PRO A 61 12.25 2.42 -5.83
C PRO A 61 11.32 3.63 -5.68
N ASN A 62 10.05 3.51 -6.05
CA ASN A 62 9.08 4.62 -6.04
C ASN A 62 7.88 4.36 -5.13
N LEU A 63 7.64 3.12 -4.73
CA LEU A 63 6.49 2.73 -3.92
C LEU A 63 6.98 1.71 -2.91
N ILE A 64 6.60 1.92 -1.66
CA ILE A 64 7.06 1.19 -0.49
C ILE A 64 5.84 0.79 0.34
N ALA A 65 5.62 -0.50 0.53
CA ALA A 65 4.74 -1.01 1.58
C ALA A 65 5.58 -1.36 2.81
N LYS A 66 5.22 -0.82 3.98
CA LYS A 66 5.89 -1.16 5.23
C LYS A 66 4.88 -1.59 6.29
N ARG A 67 5.30 -2.55 7.11
CA ARG A 67 4.55 -2.93 8.31
C ARG A 67 4.58 -1.79 9.32
N VAL A 68 3.43 -1.47 9.88
CA VAL A 68 3.28 -0.56 11.01
C VAL A 68 2.83 -1.39 12.19
N ASP A 69 3.70 -1.54 13.19
CA ASP A 69 3.31 -2.02 14.51
C ASP A 69 2.97 -0.79 15.35
N GLU A 70 1.84 -0.83 16.06
CA GLU A 70 1.37 0.25 16.95
C GLU A 70 2.36 0.54 18.09
#